data_AF-A0A6L4Z3V5-F1
#
_entry.id   AF-A0A6L4Z3V5-F1
#
_cell.length_a   1.000
_cell.length_b   1.000
_cell.length_c   1.000
_cell.angle_alpha   90.00
_cell.angle_beta   90.00
_cell.angle_gamma   90.00
#
_symmetry.space_group_name_H-M   'P 1'
#
loop_
_entity.id
_entity.type
_entity.pdbx_description
1 polymer ?
#
loop_
_entity_poly.entity_id
_entity_poly.type
_entity_poly.pdbx_seq_one_letter_code
_entity_poly.pdbx_strand_id
1 'polypeptide(L)'
;MQPEPWRPLDTLAFIKTFAWSLSSNFDLELTRARLVKRLGSRLASKLEPIYPKGQPLVSPPGADYDGASEQILKCYAENLLMPMLSEGGGSNNWVISGSRTKSGKPLLANDPHLPLQLPGLWYEMHLDCPTLKAIGATLPGTPTIAIGHNENIAWGATAAMSDLQDLFIEKFLPEQSHHYFRLGLWREADLVKINIVVKGEPDHQEEVLVTHHGPVISDLPVVTSKQEQHVYKLSLKWTGYEPSNLLGSFLSLNRAKNWSEFRSSFQNWSAPGFNMVYADTQGNIGYQLIACPPIRKTGGGTLPLAGWDSENDWQGTVPYNEMPSMYNPDEGLIITANNKIVGDDYPYHISSDFVNGYRAERIRELLADNHQVTVEDCRQIQGDFITIA
;
A
#
# COMPACT_ATOMS: atom_id res chain seq x y z
N MET A 1 13.59 -30.46 8.67
CA MET A 1 14.14 -29.11 8.45
C MET A 1 13.95 -28.36 9.76
N GLN A 2 15.04 -27.90 10.39
CA GLN A 2 14.96 -26.90 11.46
C GLN A 2 15.04 -25.52 10.80
N PRO A 3 14.32 -24.49 11.30
CA PRO A 3 14.48 -23.14 10.79
C PRO A 3 15.89 -22.62 11.07
N GLU A 4 16.41 -21.78 10.17
CA GLU A 4 17.69 -21.09 10.37
C GLU A 4 17.60 -20.07 11.52
N PRO A 5 18.73 -19.73 12.20
CA PRO A 5 18.75 -18.66 13.18
C PRO A 5 18.36 -17.31 12.55
N TRP A 6 17.47 -16.56 13.21
CA TRP A 6 17.02 -15.24 12.76
C TRP A 6 18.17 -14.23 12.71
N ARG A 7 18.26 -13.46 11.61
CA ARG A 7 19.27 -12.44 11.35
C ARG A 7 18.61 -11.07 11.16
N PRO A 8 19.35 -9.95 11.33
CA PRO A 8 18.83 -8.61 11.05
C PRO A 8 18.31 -8.42 9.61
N LEU A 9 18.85 -9.18 8.64
CA LEU A 9 18.35 -9.18 7.26
C LEU A 9 16.91 -9.70 7.17
N ASP A 10 16.56 -10.71 7.97
CA ASP A 10 15.24 -11.34 7.93
C ASP A 10 14.17 -10.37 8.48
N THR A 11 14.52 -9.51 9.46
CA THR A 11 13.72 -8.36 9.89
C THR A 11 13.47 -7.36 8.75
N LEU A 12 14.51 -6.99 7.99
CA LEU A 12 14.39 -6.03 6.88
C LEU A 12 13.58 -6.61 5.71
N ALA A 13 13.81 -7.89 5.39
CA ALA A 13 13.05 -8.63 4.40
C ALA A 13 11.57 -8.73 4.79
N PHE A 14 11.26 -9.05 6.05
CA PHE A 14 9.90 -9.12 6.56
C PHE A 14 9.16 -7.78 6.47
N ILE A 15 9.81 -6.66 6.80
CA ILE A 15 9.23 -5.31 6.62
C ILE A 15 8.92 -5.05 5.13
N LYS A 16 9.79 -5.45 4.21
CA LYS A 16 9.53 -5.33 2.76
C LYS A 16 8.39 -6.25 2.29
N THR A 17 8.30 -7.49 2.78
CA THR A 17 7.19 -8.41 2.49
C THR A 17 5.86 -7.86 3.00
N PHE A 18 5.84 -7.28 4.21
CA PHE A 18 4.66 -6.62 4.76
C PHE A 18 4.25 -5.35 4.00
N ALA A 19 5.24 -4.58 3.51
CA ALA A 19 4.99 -3.45 2.62
C ALA A 19 4.39 -3.91 1.28
N TRP A 20 4.85 -5.03 0.74
CA TRP A 20 4.32 -5.61 -0.49
C TRP A 20 2.89 -6.12 -0.29
N SER A 21 2.59 -6.83 0.80
CA SER A 21 1.23 -7.33 1.08
C SER A 21 0.19 -6.23 1.35
N LEU A 22 0.62 -5.01 1.64
CA LEU A 22 -0.23 -3.83 1.77
C LEU A 22 -0.21 -2.91 0.54
N SER A 23 0.42 -3.36 -0.55
CA SER A 23 0.42 -2.70 -1.85
C SER A 23 -0.36 -3.58 -2.83
N SER A 24 -1.62 -3.23 -3.09
CA SER A 24 -2.62 -4.04 -3.80
C SER A 24 -3.26 -3.30 -4.99
N ASN A 25 -2.43 -2.74 -5.88
CA ASN A 25 -2.93 -2.13 -7.11
C ASN A 25 -2.82 -3.09 -8.31
N PHE A 26 -1.75 -3.90 -8.37
CA PHE A 26 -1.49 -4.79 -9.52
C PHE A 26 -2.61 -5.83 -9.76
N ASP A 27 -3.23 -6.32 -8.70
CA ASP A 27 -4.33 -7.28 -8.73
C ASP A 27 -5.65 -6.64 -9.17
N LEU A 28 -5.87 -5.37 -8.82
CA LEU A 28 -6.98 -4.55 -9.31
C LEU A 28 -6.80 -4.23 -10.80
N GLU A 29 -5.61 -3.85 -11.25
CA GLU A 29 -5.29 -3.67 -12.68
C GLU A 29 -5.55 -4.95 -13.49
N LEU A 30 -5.15 -6.13 -13.00
CA LEU A 30 -5.43 -7.42 -13.62
C LEU A 30 -6.93 -7.73 -13.66
N THR A 31 -7.67 -7.38 -12.61
CA THR A 31 -9.11 -7.57 -12.52
C THR A 31 -9.85 -6.66 -13.50
N ARG A 32 -9.43 -5.41 -13.63
CA ARG A 32 -9.90 -4.46 -14.63
C ARG A 32 -9.62 -4.95 -16.05
N ALA A 33 -8.41 -5.45 -16.33
CA ALA A 33 -8.07 -6.04 -17.62
C ALA A 33 -8.99 -7.23 -17.98
N ARG A 34 -9.34 -8.10 -17.02
CA ARG A 34 -10.33 -9.19 -17.20
C ARG A 34 -11.71 -8.66 -17.58
N LEU A 35 -12.20 -7.66 -16.85
CA LEU A 35 -13.52 -7.06 -17.09
C LEU A 35 -13.58 -6.37 -18.45
N VAL A 36 -12.55 -5.59 -18.80
CA VAL A 36 -12.43 -4.92 -20.11
C VAL A 36 -12.40 -5.94 -21.24
N LYS A 37 -11.63 -7.04 -21.12
CA LYS A 37 -11.61 -8.10 -22.12
C LYS A 37 -12.98 -8.76 -22.28
N ARG A 38 -13.65 -9.11 -21.18
CA ARG A 38 -14.88 -9.91 -21.20
C ARG A 38 -16.13 -9.11 -21.61
N LEU A 39 -16.16 -7.80 -21.32
CA LEU A 39 -17.36 -6.97 -21.45
C LEU A 39 -17.18 -5.77 -22.40
N GLY A 40 -15.94 -5.49 -22.81
CA GLY A 40 -15.57 -4.22 -23.43
C GLY A 40 -15.47 -3.08 -22.42
N SER A 41 -14.60 -2.10 -22.70
CA SER A 41 -14.30 -0.97 -21.80
C SER A 41 -15.54 -0.24 -21.28
N ARG A 42 -16.55 -0.01 -22.15
CA ARG A 42 -17.80 0.70 -21.82
C ARG A 42 -18.71 -0.02 -20.81
N LEU A 43 -18.64 -1.35 -20.72
CA LEU A 43 -19.42 -2.11 -19.73
C LEU A 43 -18.59 -2.38 -18.48
N ALA A 44 -17.30 -2.66 -18.62
CA ALA A 44 -16.37 -2.77 -17.50
C ALA A 44 -16.39 -1.49 -16.63
N SER A 45 -16.32 -0.31 -17.26
CA SER A 45 -16.36 0.98 -16.54
C SER A 45 -17.67 1.30 -15.82
N LYS A 46 -18.72 0.48 -15.97
CA LYS A 46 -19.97 0.59 -15.19
C LYS A 46 -19.97 -0.31 -13.95
N LEU A 47 -19.04 -1.26 -13.87
CA LEU A 47 -18.87 -2.18 -12.74
C LEU A 47 -17.81 -1.70 -11.75
N GLU A 48 -16.98 -0.72 -12.14
CA GLU A 48 -16.07 -0.04 -11.23
C GLU A 48 -16.84 0.61 -10.07
N PRO A 49 -16.41 0.41 -8.81
CA PRO A 49 -17.01 1.06 -7.65
C PRO A 49 -16.68 2.56 -7.63
N ILE A 50 -17.50 3.33 -8.35
CA ILE A 50 -17.58 4.80 -8.38
C ILE A 50 -16.46 5.50 -9.17
N TYR A 51 -16.71 5.75 -10.46
CA TYR A 51 -15.98 6.76 -11.25
C TYR A 51 -16.97 7.76 -11.90
N PRO A 52 -17.18 8.96 -11.32
CA PRO A 52 -18.18 9.93 -11.80
C PRO A 52 -17.84 10.63 -13.13
N LYS A 53 -18.86 11.28 -13.72
CA LYS A 53 -18.85 11.81 -15.09
C LYS A 53 -17.72 12.81 -15.39
N GLY A 54 -17.07 12.61 -16.54
CA GLY A 54 -16.26 13.65 -17.22
C GLY A 54 -14.90 13.13 -17.70
N GLN A 55 -14.37 12.11 -17.04
CA GLN A 55 -13.08 11.51 -17.37
C GLN A 55 -13.16 10.65 -18.64
N PRO A 56 -12.32 10.90 -19.67
CA PRO A 56 -12.13 9.94 -20.74
C PRO A 56 -11.39 8.72 -20.20
N LEU A 57 -11.93 7.51 -20.41
CA LEU A 57 -11.13 6.30 -20.33
C LEU A 57 -9.97 6.45 -21.32
N VAL A 58 -8.75 6.13 -20.90
CA VAL A 58 -7.60 6.10 -21.80
C VAL A 58 -7.91 5.13 -22.94
N SER A 59 -7.85 5.65 -24.17
CA SER A 59 -7.99 4.88 -25.42
C SER A 59 -6.97 3.73 -25.41
N PRO A 60 -7.28 2.59 -26.05
CA PRO A 60 -7.06 1.27 -25.48
C PRO A 60 -5.60 0.99 -25.08
N PRO A 61 -5.40 0.05 -24.13
CA PRO A 61 -4.13 -0.63 -23.93
C PRO A 61 -3.42 -0.88 -25.26
N GLY A 62 -2.15 -0.52 -25.37
CA GLY A 62 -1.39 -0.52 -26.64
C GLY A 62 -1.12 -1.90 -27.24
N ALA A 63 -1.76 -2.95 -26.71
CA ALA A 63 -1.80 -4.30 -27.24
C ALA A 63 -3.26 -4.79 -27.24
N ASP A 64 -3.65 -5.48 -28.30
CA ASP A 64 -5.01 -5.97 -28.49
C ASP A 64 -5.33 -7.07 -27.46
N TYR A 65 -6.15 -6.74 -26.45
CA TYR A 65 -6.49 -7.70 -25.37
C TYR A 65 -7.35 -8.87 -25.85
N ASP A 66 -7.81 -8.89 -27.11
CA ASP A 66 -8.37 -10.08 -27.76
C ASP A 66 -7.41 -11.29 -27.66
N GLY A 67 -6.09 -11.05 -27.69
CA GLY A 67 -5.08 -12.09 -27.52
C GLY A 67 -4.72 -12.42 -26.06
N ALA A 68 -5.32 -11.76 -25.06
CA ALA A 68 -4.85 -11.86 -23.68
C ALA A 68 -5.11 -13.26 -23.07
N SER A 69 -4.09 -13.94 -22.54
CA SER A 69 -4.25 -15.30 -22.03
C SER A 69 -5.17 -15.35 -20.81
N GLU A 70 -6.31 -16.03 -20.95
CA GLU A 70 -7.22 -16.36 -19.83
C GLU A 70 -6.57 -17.20 -18.73
N GLN A 71 -5.35 -17.67 -18.95
CA GLN A 71 -4.54 -18.47 -18.03
C GLN A 71 -3.51 -17.65 -17.23
N ILE A 72 -3.24 -16.39 -17.60
CA ILE A 72 -2.53 -15.40 -16.73
C ILE A 72 -3.55 -14.65 -15.88
N LEU A 73 -4.62 -14.22 -16.54
CA LEU A 73 -5.91 -14.17 -15.89
C LEU A 73 -6.21 -15.59 -15.33
N LYS A 74 -7.08 -15.79 -14.35
CA LYS A 74 -7.15 -17.07 -13.60
C LYS A 74 -5.87 -17.43 -12.78
N CYS A 75 -4.69 -17.80 -13.33
CA CYS A 75 -3.56 -18.26 -12.48
C CYS A 75 -3.12 -17.21 -11.44
N TYR A 76 -3.15 -15.92 -11.77
CA TYR A 76 -2.92 -14.87 -10.76
C TYR A 76 -4.06 -14.74 -9.74
N ALA A 77 -5.31 -15.00 -10.14
CA ALA A 77 -6.43 -15.08 -9.20
C ALA A 77 -6.28 -16.28 -8.24
N GLU A 78 -5.73 -17.39 -8.72
CA GLU A 78 -5.49 -18.60 -7.93
C GLU A 78 -4.26 -18.44 -7.01
N ASN A 79 -3.24 -17.67 -7.43
CA ASN A 79 -2.06 -17.35 -6.61
C ASN A 79 -2.27 -16.17 -5.64
N LEU A 80 -3.32 -15.35 -5.81
CA LEU A 80 -3.74 -14.33 -4.83
C LEU A 80 -4.20 -14.95 -3.49
N LEU A 81 -4.44 -16.26 -3.45
CA LEU A 81 -4.70 -17.04 -2.23
C LEU A 81 -3.45 -17.25 -1.34
N MET A 82 -2.46 -16.35 -1.38
CA MET A 82 -1.45 -16.24 -0.33
C MET A 82 -2.12 -15.71 0.94
N PRO A 83 -2.03 -16.39 2.11
CA PRO A 83 -2.79 -16.00 3.32
C PRO A 83 -2.54 -14.57 3.83
N MET A 84 -1.41 -13.93 3.49
CA MET A 84 -1.12 -12.53 3.83
C MET A 84 -1.80 -11.49 2.91
N LEU A 85 -2.42 -11.90 1.79
CA LEU A 85 -3.07 -11.03 0.79
C LEU A 85 -4.62 -11.08 0.85
N SER A 86 -5.19 -11.69 1.89
CA SER A 86 -6.63 -11.96 1.96
C SER A 86 -7.50 -10.69 1.89
N GLU A 87 -8.56 -10.72 1.07
CA GLU A 87 -9.54 -9.65 0.80
C GLU A 87 -10.39 -9.20 2.03
N GLY A 88 -10.02 -9.61 3.24
CA GLY A 88 -10.70 -9.27 4.49
C GLY A 88 -9.82 -8.41 5.39
N GLY A 89 -9.98 -7.09 5.32
CA GLY A 89 -9.19 -6.16 6.13
C GLY A 89 -9.70 -4.73 6.13
N GLY A 90 -9.16 -3.96 7.07
CA GLY A 90 -9.50 -2.56 7.32
C GLY A 90 -8.66 -2.05 8.47
N SER A 91 -8.83 -0.81 8.88
CA SER A 91 -8.32 -0.29 10.14
C SER A 91 -9.08 0.97 10.48
N ASN A 92 -9.31 1.24 11.76
CA ASN A 92 -9.76 2.54 12.21
C ASN A 92 -8.64 3.21 13.02
N ASN A 93 -8.53 4.53 12.90
CA ASN A 93 -7.99 5.36 13.96
C ASN A 93 -8.72 6.70 14.04
N TRP A 94 -8.66 7.32 15.21
CA TRP A 94 -9.11 8.70 15.39
C TRP A 94 -8.31 9.38 16.48
N VAL A 95 -8.20 10.71 16.37
CA VAL A 95 -7.59 11.57 17.38
C VAL A 95 -8.53 12.72 17.69
N ILE A 96 -8.74 12.95 18.98
CA ILE A 96 -9.67 13.93 19.53
C ILE A 96 -8.85 14.94 20.32
N SER A 97 -9.01 16.23 20.01
CA SER A 97 -8.34 17.32 20.70
C SER A 97 -8.79 17.44 22.16
N GLY A 98 -7.89 17.91 23.03
CA GLY A 98 -8.19 18.13 24.45
C GLY A 98 -9.45 18.96 24.70
N SER A 99 -9.79 19.89 23.79
CA SER A 99 -11.01 20.72 23.84
C SER A 99 -12.33 19.96 23.74
N ARG A 100 -12.30 18.68 23.34
CA ARG A 100 -13.48 17.81 23.21
C ARG A 100 -13.45 16.59 24.14
N THR A 101 -12.45 16.51 25.02
CA THR A 101 -12.25 15.37 25.94
C THR A 101 -12.52 15.78 27.37
N LYS A 102 -12.98 14.83 28.20
CA LYS A 102 -13.21 15.06 29.63
C LYS A 102 -11.92 15.37 30.43
N SER A 103 -10.77 14.92 29.93
CA SER A 103 -9.46 15.11 30.55
C SER A 103 -8.81 16.46 30.22
N GLY A 104 -9.32 17.21 29.23
CA GLY A 104 -8.62 18.36 28.65
C GLY A 104 -7.34 18.00 27.89
N LYS A 105 -7.14 16.71 27.56
CA LYS A 105 -5.92 16.19 26.90
C LYS A 105 -6.30 15.25 25.75
N PRO A 106 -5.50 15.21 24.66
CA PRO A 106 -5.85 14.42 23.50
C PRO A 106 -6.11 12.95 23.79
N LEU A 107 -7.06 12.36 23.06
CA LEU A 107 -7.29 10.92 23.01
C LEU A 107 -6.99 10.42 21.61
N LEU A 108 -6.24 9.32 21.50
CA LEU A 108 -5.95 8.61 20.25
C LEU A 108 -6.38 7.16 20.44
N ALA A 109 -7.17 6.64 19.51
CA ALA A 109 -7.55 5.24 19.45
C ALA A 109 -7.20 4.67 18.06
N ASN A 110 -6.82 3.39 18.01
CA ASN A 110 -6.44 2.70 16.78
C ASN A 110 -6.67 1.20 16.91
N ASP A 111 -7.40 0.63 15.95
CA ASP A 111 -7.70 -0.79 15.81
C ASP A 111 -7.42 -1.22 14.36
N PRO A 112 -6.25 -1.84 14.09
CA PRO A 112 -5.95 -2.42 12.79
C PRO A 112 -6.65 -3.78 12.59
N HIS A 113 -7.42 -3.92 11.51
CA HIS A 113 -8.14 -5.15 11.16
C HIS A 113 -7.38 -5.91 10.07
N LEU A 114 -6.69 -6.97 10.47
CA LEU A 114 -5.97 -7.87 9.57
C LEU A 114 -6.52 -9.29 9.70
N PRO A 115 -6.32 -10.17 8.71
CA PRO A 115 -6.75 -11.56 8.78
C PRO A 115 -6.31 -12.26 10.06
N LEU A 116 -7.23 -13.00 10.69
CA LEU A 116 -6.91 -13.80 11.87
C LEU A 116 -6.02 -14.98 11.48
N GLN A 117 -4.80 -14.98 12.02
CA GLN A 117 -3.77 -15.99 11.77
C GLN A 117 -3.08 -16.43 13.07
N LEU A 118 -2.40 -17.58 13.04
CA LEU A 118 -1.63 -18.12 14.15
C LEU A 118 -0.16 -18.32 13.72
N PRO A 119 0.82 -17.68 14.39
CA PRO A 119 0.66 -16.67 15.44
C PRO A 119 0.03 -15.36 14.91
N GLY A 120 -0.58 -14.59 15.80
CA GLY A 120 -1.12 -13.27 15.45
C GLY A 120 -0.02 -12.32 14.98
N LEU A 121 -0.35 -11.41 14.05
CA LEU A 121 0.65 -10.49 13.48
C LEU A 121 1.11 -9.41 14.45
N TRP A 122 0.22 -8.91 15.31
CA TRP A 122 0.57 -7.87 16.28
C TRP A 122 1.10 -8.49 17.57
N TYR A 123 2.24 -7.99 18.04
CA TYR A 123 2.86 -8.37 19.30
C TYR A 123 3.00 -7.15 20.21
N GLU A 124 2.51 -7.22 21.44
CA GLU A 124 2.64 -6.11 22.40
C GLU A 124 4.05 -6.09 23.00
N MET A 125 4.67 -4.90 23.04
CA MET A 125 6.04 -4.71 23.49
C MET A 125 6.19 -3.38 24.24
N HIS A 126 6.97 -3.40 25.32
CA HIS A 126 7.48 -2.22 26.00
C HIS A 126 9.01 -2.22 25.87
N LEU A 127 9.54 -1.26 25.13
CA LEU A 127 10.97 -0.98 25.05
C LEU A 127 11.30 0.06 26.11
N ASP A 128 12.19 -0.26 27.06
CA ASP A 128 12.71 0.67 28.06
C ASP A 128 14.24 0.56 28.09
N CYS A 129 14.93 1.60 27.63
CA CYS A 129 16.37 1.74 27.70
C CYS A 129 16.77 3.23 27.80
N PRO A 130 18.02 3.57 28.17
CA PRO A 130 18.43 4.96 28.40
C PRO A 130 18.28 5.94 27.22
N THR A 131 17.97 5.46 26.01
CA THR A 131 17.81 6.29 24.79
C THR A 131 16.49 6.07 24.05
N LEU A 132 15.59 5.24 24.60
CA LEU A 132 14.29 4.92 24.02
C LEU A 132 13.37 4.34 25.09
N LYS A 133 12.21 4.96 25.28
CA LYS A 133 11.11 4.42 26.08
C LYS A 133 9.80 4.51 25.30
N ALA A 134 9.29 3.38 24.83
CA ALA A 134 8.07 3.32 24.01
C ALA A 134 7.31 2.02 24.25
N ILE A 135 5.98 2.09 24.24
CA ILE A 135 5.08 0.95 24.46
C ILE A 135 3.96 0.94 23.43
N GLY A 136 3.56 -0.26 23.01
CA GLY A 136 2.46 -0.47 22.07
C GLY A 136 2.58 -1.80 21.35
N ALA A 137 2.09 -1.85 20.11
CA ALA A 137 2.16 -3.01 19.24
C ALA A 137 3.33 -2.91 18.24
N THR A 138 3.94 -4.05 17.96
CA THR A 138 5.01 -4.24 16.98
C THR A 138 4.71 -5.43 16.06
N LEU A 139 5.50 -5.57 14.99
CA LEU A 139 5.51 -6.72 14.12
C LEU A 139 6.65 -7.68 14.53
N PRO A 140 6.45 -9.01 14.48
CA PRO A 140 7.45 -10.02 14.82
C PRO A 140 8.83 -9.75 14.22
N GLY A 141 9.87 -9.86 15.05
CA GLY A 141 11.25 -9.62 14.63
C GLY A 141 11.64 -8.15 14.43
N THR A 142 10.74 -7.18 14.59
CA THR A 142 11.07 -5.75 14.45
C THR A 142 11.38 -5.10 15.82
N PRO A 143 12.53 -4.41 16.00
CA PRO A 143 12.95 -3.85 17.29
C PRO A 143 12.34 -2.45 17.58
N THR A 144 11.08 -2.23 17.20
CA THR A 144 10.42 -0.91 17.23
C THR A 144 8.92 -1.04 17.48
N ILE A 145 8.30 -0.07 18.15
CA ILE A 145 6.85 0.05 18.27
C ILE A 145 6.28 0.66 16.99
N ALA A 146 5.37 -0.04 16.32
CA ALA A 146 4.75 0.41 15.07
C ALA A 146 3.52 1.30 15.32
N ILE A 147 2.71 0.93 16.32
CA ILE A 147 1.52 1.68 16.80
C ILE A 147 1.64 1.75 18.32
N GLY A 148 1.50 2.93 18.93
CA GLY A 148 1.67 3.08 20.37
C GLY A 148 2.06 4.49 20.78
N HIS A 149 2.84 4.62 21.85
CA HIS A 149 3.31 5.91 22.33
C HIS A 149 4.69 5.84 23.00
N ASN A 150 5.32 7.00 23.15
CA ASN A 150 6.45 7.23 24.05
C ASN A 150 6.04 8.22 25.15
N GLU A 151 7.01 8.79 25.88
CA GLU A 151 6.75 9.74 26.97
C GLU A 151 6.17 11.09 26.51
N ASN A 152 6.23 11.41 25.21
CA ASN A 152 5.94 12.72 24.66
C ASN A 152 4.74 12.70 23.69
N ILE A 153 4.68 11.67 22.83
CA ILE A 153 3.74 11.58 21.71
C ILE A 153 3.13 10.17 21.61
N ALA A 154 1.93 10.09 21.06
CA ALA A 154 1.26 8.86 20.65
C ALA A 154 0.99 8.88 19.14
N TRP A 155 0.98 7.70 18.52
CA TRP A 155 0.74 7.53 17.09
C TRP A 155 -0.05 6.25 16.77
N GLY A 156 -0.80 6.32 15.68
CA GLY A 156 -1.54 5.20 15.11
C GLY A 156 -1.51 5.22 13.58
N ALA A 157 -1.91 4.12 12.96
CA ALA A 157 -1.88 3.92 11.52
C ALA A 157 -3.17 3.25 11.00
N THR A 158 -3.64 3.67 9.83
CA THR A 158 -4.51 2.85 8.96
C THR A 158 -3.86 2.73 7.58
N ALA A 159 -4.13 1.64 6.84
CA ALA A 159 -3.70 1.56 5.45
C ALA A 159 -4.32 2.70 4.63
N ALA A 160 -3.50 3.42 3.87
CA ALA A 160 -3.94 4.59 3.10
C ALA A 160 -4.61 4.22 1.76
N MET A 161 -4.56 2.94 1.37
CA MET A 161 -4.92 2.46 0.04
C MET A 161 -4.19 3.20 -1.09
N SER A 162 -3.02 3.78 -0.79
CA SER A 162 -2.23 4.53 -1.78
C SER A 162 -1.73 3.61 -2.87
N ASP A 163 -1.91 4.05 -4.10
CA ASP A 163 -1.39 3.41 -5.28
C ASP A 163 0.12 3.69 -5.38
N LEU A 164 0.90 2.60 -5.29
CA LEU A 164 2.35 2.58 -5.28
C LEU A 164 2.92 1.63 -6.35
N GLN A 165 2.06 1.08 -7.22
CA GLN A 165 2.39 -0.02 -8.13
C GLN A 165 1.73 0.17 -9.49
N ASP A 166 2.46 -0.10 -10.56
CA ASP A 166 1.92 -0.23 -11.92
C ASP A 166 2.39 -1.55 -12.53
N LEU A 167 1.53 -2.17 -13.34
CA LEU A 167 1.96 -3.22 -14.26
C LEU A 167 2.36 -2.64 -15.60
N PHE A 168 3.47 -3.14 -16.14
CA PHE A 168 3.90 -2.86 -17.50
C PHE A 168 3.85 -4.12 -18.35
N ILE A 169 3.20 -4.02 -19.51
CA ILE A 169 3.24 -5.02 -20.57
C ILE A 169 4.55 -4.83 -21.31
N GLU A 170 5.46 -5.78 -21.12
CA GLU A 170 6.77 -5.86 -21.75
C GLU A 170 6.69 -6.71 -23.01
N LYS A 171 7.47 -6.34 -24.03
CA LYS A 171 7.51 -7.02 -25.33
C LYS A 171 8.85 -7.73 -25.50
N PHE A 172 8.86 -9.06 -25.46
CA PHE A 172 10.04 -9.92 -25.55
C PHE A 172 10.18 -10.62 -26.92
N LEU A 173 11.40 -11.06 -27.26
CA LEU A 173 11.66 -11.97 -28.39
C LEU A 173 11.21 -13.42 -28.07
N PRO A 174 10.64 -14.19 -29.04
CA PRO A 174 10.14 -15.54 -28.77
C PRO A 174 11.23 -16.59 -28.50
N GLU A 175 12.35 -16.54 -29.25
CA GLU A 175 13.39 -17.58 -29.22
C GLU A 175 14.65 -17.16 -28.42
N GLN A 176 14.67 -15.95 -27.87
CA GLN A 176 15.73 -15.42 -27.00
C GLN A 176 15.11 -14.70 -25.81
N SER A 177 14.77 -15.48 -24.78
CA SER A 177 13.83 -15.20 -23.70
C SER A 177 14.10 -13.96 -22.83
N HIS A 178 15.30 -13.37 -22.89
CA HIS A 178 15.73 -12.29 -21.99
C HIS A 178 15.73 -10.91 -22.66
N HIS A 179 15.52 -10.82 -23.98
CA HIS A 179 15.55 -9.54 -24.68
C HIS A 179 14.15 -8.91 -24.78
N TYR A 180 13.99 -7.70 -24.23
CA TYR A 180 12.77 -6.89 -24.27
C TYR A 180 12.95 -5.59 -25.08
N PHE A 181 11.88 -5.11 -25.69
CA PHE A 181 11.90 -3.94 -26.57
C PHE A 181 11.58 -2.66 -25.79
N ARG A 182 12.50 -1.68 -25.76
CA ARG A 182 12.29 -0.38 -25.11
C ARG A 182 13.11 0.72 -25.77
N LEU A 183 12.47 1.88 -26.01
CA LEU A 183 13.06 3.04 -26.72
C LEU A 183 13.60 2.67 -28.12
N GLY A 184 12.84 1.90 -28.90
CA GLY A 184 13.19 1.52 -30.27
C GLY A 184 14.28 0.43 -30.39
N LEU A 185 14.77 -0.11 -29.27
CA LEU A 185 15.87 -1.08 -29.23
C LEU A 185 15.49 -2.33 -28.43
N TRP A 186 16.02 -3.47 -28.85
CA TRP A 186 16.05 -4.69 -28.03
C TRP A 186 17.15 -4.57 -26.97
N ARG A 187 16.80 -4.85 -25.72
CA ARG A 187 17.68 -4.76 -24.55
C ARG A 187 17.63 -6.07 -23.78
N GLU A 188 18.76 -6.53 -23.29
CA GLU A 188 18.80 -7.65 -22.35
C GLU A 188 18.21 -7.22 -21.00
N ALA A 189 17.37 -8.06 -20.41
CA ALA A 189 16.89 -7.97 -19.04
C ALA A 189 17.90 -8.62 -18.09
N ASP A 190 18.04 -8.08 -16.88
CA ASP A 190 18.88 -8.71 -15.86
C ASP A 190 18.26 -10.05 -15.44
N LEU A 191 19.09 -11.06 -15.15
CA LEU A 191 18.66 -12.39 -14.76
C LEU A 191 19.06 -12.70 -13.31
N VAL A 192 18.08 -12.83 -12.43
CA VAL A 192 18.26 -13.20 -11.03
C VAL A 192 17.90 -14.67 -10.84
N LYS A 193 18.90 -15.49 -10.50
CA LYS A 193 18.72 -16.92 -10.20
C LYS A 193 18.51 -17.12 -8.71
N ILE A 194 17.43 -17.79 -8.33
CA ILE A 194 17.04 -18.03 -6.93
C ILE A 194 16.93 -19.53 -6.70
N ASN A 195 17.67 -20.05 -5.71
CA ASN A 195 17.47 -21.43 -5.27
C ASN A 195 16.39 -21.48 -4.18
N ILE A 196 15.33 -22.26 -4.42
CA ILE A 196 14.23 -22.48 -3.48
C ILE A 196 14.31 -23.92 -2.98
N VAL A 197 14.72 -24.09 -1.72
CA VAL A 197 14.81 -25.41 -1.08
C VAL A 197 13.40 -25.92 -0.75
N VAL A 198 12.96 -26.96 -1.46
CA VAL A 198 11.61 -27.53 -1.29
C VAL A 198 11.65 -28.71 -0.30
N LYS A 199 10.76 -28.69 0.71
CA LYS A 199 10.77 -29.72 1.76
C LYS A 199 10.32 -31.08 1.23
N GLY A 200 11.28 -31.96 1.00
CA GLY A 200 11.04 -33.36 0.61
C GLY A 200 11.09 -33.61 -0.90
N GLU A 201 11.33 -32.56 -1.68
CA GLU A 201 11.49 -32.58 -3.13
C GLU A 201 12.90 -32.08 -3.49
N PRO A 202 13.34 -32.17 -4.76
CA PRO A 202 14.52 -31.47 -5.23
C PRO A 202 14.42 -29.95 -5.05
N ASP A 203 15.56 -29.30 -4.87
CA ASP A 203 15.71 -27.85 -4.92
C ASP A 203 15.17 -27.29 -6.26
N HIS A 204 14.32 -26.27 -6.20
CA HIS A 204 13.76 -25.60 -7.36
C HIS A 204 14.63 -24.39 -7.74
N GLN A 205 15.06 -24.33 -9.00
CA GLN A 205 15.83 -23.21 -9.53
C GLN A 205 14.88 -22.26 -10.25
N GLU A 206 14.68 -21.08 -9.67
CA GLU A 206 13.82 -20.03 -10.20
C GLU A 206 14.64 -18.97 -10.95
N GLU A 207 14.13 -18.47 -12.07
CA GLU A 207 14.84 -17.56 -12.97
C GLU A 207 14.02 -16.29 -13.23
N VAL A 208 14.22 -15.28 -12.37
CA VAL A 208 13.47 -14.01 -12.44
C VAL A 208 14.18 -13.03 -13.37
N LEU A 209 13.51 -12.64 -14.45
CA LEU A 209 13.95 -11.56 -15.32
C LEU A 209 13.59 -10.21 -14.71
N VAL A 210 14.49 -9.22 -14.80
CA VAL A 210 14.26 -7.85 -14.32
C VAL A 210 14.46 -6.87 -15.47
N THR A 211 13.40 -6.12 -15.76
CA THR A 211 13.36 -5.08 -16.80
C THR A 211 13.61 -3.70 -16.19
N HIS A 212 13.60 -2.66 -17.01
CA HIS A 212 13.63 -1.27 -16.53
C HIS A 212 12.51 -0.93 -15.53
N HIS A 213 11.32 -1.52 -15.69
CA HIS A 213 10.19 -1.25 -14.78
C HIS A 213 10.24 -2.10 -13.52
N GLY A 214 10.92 -3.25 -13.54
CA GLY A 214 11.05 -4.14 -12.39
C GLY A 214 11.02 -5.62 -12.79
N PRO A 215 10.85 -6.53 -11.81
CA PRO A 215 10.80 -7.96 -12.07
C PRO A 215 9.62 -8.30 -12.97
N VAL A 216 9.87 -9.16 -13.96
CA VAL A 216 8.86 -9.87 -14.71
C VAL A 216 8.18 -10.82 -13.75
N ILE A 217 6.88 -10.62 -13.56
CA ILE A 217 6.08 -11.44 -12.64
C ILE A 217 5.38 -12.60 -13.37
N SER A 218 5.26 -12.56 -14.71
CA SER A 218 4.52 -13.56 -15.51
C SER A 218 5.40 -14.32 -16.49
N ASP A 219 5.54 -15.64 -16.30
CA ASP A 219 6.27 -16.49 -17.24
C ASP A 219 5.44 -16.88 -18.47
N LEU A 220 4.12 -16.94 -18.30
CA LEU A 220 3.18 -17.16 -19.38
C LEU A 220 3.07 -15.89 -20.26
N PRO A 221 2.84 -16.05 -21.58
CA PRO A 221 2.66 -14.93 -22.50
C PRO A 221 1.31 -14.22 -22.29
N VAL A 222 1.35 -12.94 -21.92
CA VAL A 222 0.19 -12.06 -21.72
C VAL A 222 -0.68 -12.04 -22.95
N VAL A 223 -0.10 -11.88 -24.13
CA VAL A 223 -0.77 -11.97 -25.43
C VAL A 223 -0.04 -13.00 -26.29
N THR A 224 -0.82 -13.88 -26.94
CA THR A 224 -0.32 -14.83 -27.96
C THR A 224 -1.03 -14.65 -29.28
N SER A 225 -0.62 -13.67 -30.08
CA SER A 225 -0.96 -13.66 -31.51
C SER A 225 -0.07 -14.67 -32.23
N LYS A 226 -0.66 -15.67 -32.90
CA LYS A 226 0.09 -16.59 -33.79
C LYS A 226 0.72 -15.90 -35.01
N GLN A 227 0.45 -14.61 -35.22
CA GLN A 227 1.00 -13.79 -36.29
C GLN A 227 2.10 -12.82 -35.81
N GLU A 228 2.28 -12.62 -34.50
CA GLU A 228 3.29 -11.72 -33.97
C GLU A 228 4.59 -12.45 -33.62
N GLN A 229 5.72 -11.88 -34.03
CA GLN A 229 7.07 -12.37 -33.70
C GLN A 229 7.50 -11.98 -32.27
N HIS A 230 6.57 -11.95 -31.30
CA HIS A 230 6.80 -11.40 -29.97
C HIS A 230 6.06 -12.18 -28.88
N VAL A 231 6.62 -12.15 -27.67
CA VAL A 231 6.03 -12.70 -26.45
C VAL A 231 5.80 -11.53 -25.50
N TYR A 232 4.57 -11.32 -25.04
CA TYR A 232 4.28 -10.26 -24.07
C TYR A 232 4.35 -10.79 -22.64
N LYS A 233 4.96 -10.07 -21.70
CA LYS A 233 5.03 -10.44 -20.27
C LYS A 233 4.65 -9.24 -19.40
N LEU A 234 4.24 -9.46 -18.15
CA LEU A 234 4.04 -8.40 -17.16
C LEU A 234 5.30 -8.22 -16.33
N SER A 235 5.78 -6.99 -16.21
CA SER A 235 6.66 -6.54 -15.14
C SER A 235 5.88 -5.72 -14.11
N LEU A 236 6.30 -5.79 -12.85
CA LEU A 236 5.74 -4.97 -11.76
C LEU A 236 6.71 -3.83 -11.45
N LYS A 237 6.25 -2.58 -11.53
CA LYS A 237 6.95 -1.42 -10.98
C LYS A 237 6.36 -1.09 -9.62
N TRP A 238 7.19 -0.98 -8.59
CA TRP A 238 6.76 -0.72 -7.22
C TRP A 238 7.75 0.19 -6.49
N THR A 239 7.23 1.21 -5.80
CA THR A 239 8.05 2.15 -5.00
C THR A 239 8.80 1.44 -3.87
N GLY A 240 8.33 0.27 -3.44
CA GLY A 240 9.02 -0.57 -2.45
C GLY A 240 10.33 -1.19 -2.94
N TYR A 241 10.64 -1.16 -4.23
CA TYR A 241 11.99 -1.51 -4.73
C TYR A 241 13.01 -0.40 -4.50
N GLU A 242 12.58 0.85 -4.34
CA GLU A 242 13.48 1.98 -4.12
C GLU A 242 14.25 1.86 -2.78
N PRO A 243 15.52 2.32 -2.73
CA PRO A 243 16.27 2.43 -1.48
C PRO A 243 15.51 3.26 -0.43
N SER A 244 15.31 2.69 0.75
CA SER A 244 14.40 3.23 1.76
C SER A 244 14.87 2.91 3.17
N ASN A 245 14.65 3.82 4.14
CA ASN A 245 15.08 3.62 5.52
C ASN A 245 13.93 3.24 6.47
N LEU A 246 13.09 2.27 6.09
CA LEU A 246 11.83 1.94 6.80
C LEU A 246 12.03 1.65 8.29
N LEU A 247 13.06 0.86 8.65
CA LEU A 247 13.38 0.58 10.05
C LEU A 247 13.93 1.82 10.78
N GLY A 248 14.75 2.64 10.11
CA GLY A 248 15.21 3.91 10.66
C GLY A 248 14.07 4.91 10.88
N SER A 249 13.05 4.90 10.03
CA SER A 249 11.83 5.70 10.21
C SER A 249 11.08 5.32 11.48
N PHE A 250 10.86 4.03 11.74
CA PHE A 250 10.26 3.59 13.00
C PHE A 250 11.15 3.88 14.22
N LEU A 251 12.47 3.69 14.13
CA LEU A 251 13.40 4.07 15.21
C LEU A 251 13.39 5.58 15.50
N SER A 252 13.17 6.41 14.49
CA SER A 252 13.05 7.87 14.62
C SER A 252 11.71 8.24 15.26
N LEU A 253 10.60 7.67 14.76
CA LEU A 253 9.25 7.83 15.30
C LEU A 253 9.19 7.48 16.79
N ASN A 254 9.79 6.36 17.16
CA ASN A 254 9.83 5.86 18.54
C ASN A 254 10.54 6.84 19.50
N ARG A 255 11.44 7.68 18.99
CA ARG A 255 12.19 8.70 19.75
C ARG A 255 11.63 10.12 19.60
N ALA A 256 10.72 10.35 18.66
CA ALA A 256 10.21 11.68 18.34
C ALA A 256 9.43 12.29 19.51
N LYS A 257 9.58 13.61 19.72
CA LYS A 257 9.06 14.34 20.88
C LYS A 257 7.98 15.36 20.55
N ASN A 258 7.79 15.65 19.27
CA ASN A 258 6.90 16.68 18.77
C ASN A 258 6.51 16.41 17.30
N TRP A 259 5.59 17.21 16.78
CA TRP A 259 5.07 17.12 15.42
C TRP A 259 6.16 17.18 14.33
N SER A 260 7.18 18.02 14.51
CA SER A 260 8.26 18.17 13.52
C SER A 260 9.10 16.89 13.44
N GLU A 261 9.48 16.34 14.59
CA GLU A 261 10.24 15.08 14.68
C GLU A 261 9.40 13.89 14.15
N PHE A 262 8.11 13.85 14.49
CA PHE A 262 7.16 12.86 13.97
C PHE A 262 7.12 12.88 12.43
N ARG A 263 6.92 14.05 11.80
CA ARG A 263 6.95 14.17 10.33
C ARG A 263 8.32 13.79 9.76
N SER A 264 9.42 14.32 10.32
CA SER A 264 10.77 14.07 9.80
C SER A 264 11.14 12.58 9.77
N SER A 265 10.56 11.79 10.67
CA SER A 265 10.76 10.33 10.73
C SER A 265 10.39 9.62 9.42
N PHE A 266 9.49 10.18 8.61
CA PHE A 266 8.95 9.53 7.41
C PHE A 266 9.46 10.12 6.08
N GLN A 267 10.42 11.04 6.09
CA GLN A 267 10.93 11.68 4.86
C GLN A 267 11.55 10.70 3.85
N ASN A 268 12.05 9.55 4.30
CA ASN A 268 12.69 8.51 3.47
C ASN A 268 11.86 7.22 3.40
N TRP A 269 10.53 7.36 3.44
CA TRP A 269 9.57 6.27 3.43
C TRP A 269 9.08 5.98 1.99
N SER A 270 9.19 4.73 1.52
CA SER A 270 8.80 4.36 0.15
C SER A 270 7.51 3.54 0.04
N ALA A 271 7.28 2.60 0.98
CA ALA A 271 6.10 1.73 1.04
C ALA A 271 5.95 1.09 2.44
N PRO A 272 4.74 0.65 2.84
CA PRO A 272 3.46 0.83 2.15
C PRO A 272 2.83 2.19 2.46
N GLY A 273 1.66 2.49 1.89
CA GLY A 273 0.91 3.72 2.21
C GLY A 273 0.20 3.64 3.55
N PHE A 274 0.50 4.54 4.49
CA PHE A 274 -0.21 4.66 5.77
C PHE A 274 -0.73 6.07 6.07
N ASN A 275 -1.95 6.11 6.59
CA ASN A 275 -2.57 7.23 7.27
C ASN A 275 -2.05 7.28 8.71
N MET A 276 -0.98 8.04 8.96
CA MET A 276 -0.43 8.18 10.30
C MET A 276 -1.17 9.30 11.04
N VAL A 277 -1.63 9.00 12.25
CA VAL A 277 -2.21 10.01 13.16
C VAL A 277 -1.32 10.22 14.38
N TYR A 278 -1.42 11.41 14.97
CA TYR A 278 -0.52 11.93 16.00
C TYR A 278 -1.29 12.61 17.12
N ALA A 279 -0.82 12.43 18.36
CA ALA A 279 -1.23 13.20 19.54
C ALA A 279 -0.03 13.47 20.45
N ASP A 280 -0.04 14.57 21.22
CA ASP A 280 1.02 14.83 22.21
C ASP A 280 0.55 15.35 23.58
N THR A 281 1.48 15.33 24.53
CA THR A 281 1.28 15.81 25.91
C THR A 281 1.04 17.32 26.01
N GLN A 282 1.41 18.11 24.99
CA GLN A 282 1.17 19.56 24.95
C GLN A 282 -0.28 19.89 24.56
N GLY A 283 -0.96 18.96 23.89
CA GLY A 283 -2.37 19.09 23.51
C GLY A 283 -2.62 19.07 22.00
N ASN A 284 -1.58 18.88 21.19
CA ASN A 284 -1.69 18.91 19.74
C ASN A 284 -2.19 17.57 19.18
N ILE A 285 -2.84 17.63 18.02
CA ILE A 285 -3.27 16.49 17.23
C ILE A 285 -2.84 16.68 15.76
N GLY A 286 -2.58 15.59 15.03
CA GLY A 286 -2.15 15.69 13.65
C GLY A 286 -2.36 14.44 12.81
N TYR A 287 -2.21 14.60 11.50
CA TYR A 287 -2.32 13.57 10.48
C TYR A 287 -1.27 13.78 9.39
N GLN A 288 -0.64 12.70 8.94
CA GLN A 288 0.29 12.69 7.82
C GLN A 288 0.05 11.42 6.99
N LEU A 289 -0.22 11.59 5.69
CA LEU A 289 -0.08 10.49 4.74
C LEU A 289 1.40 10.18 4.54
N ILE A 290 1.83 8.96 4.82
CA ILE A 290 3.17 8.46 4.48
C ILE A 290 3.03 7.47 3.32
N ALA A 291 3.53 7.85 2.17
CA ALA A 291 3.49 7.10 0.92
C ALA A 291 4.49 7.75 -0.05
N CYS A 292 4.80 7.10 -1.16
CA CYS A 292 5.65 7.67 -2.21
C CYS A 292 4.98 7.52 -3.60
N PRO A 293 3.75 8.06 -3.83
CA PRO A 293 3.00 7.80 -5.06
C PRO A 293 3.77 8.26 -6.31
N PRO A 294 3.72 7.51 -7.42
CA PRO A 294 4.39 7.88 -8.65
C PRO A 294 3.68 9.05 -9.36
N ILE A 295 4.46 9.96 -9.93
CA ILE A 295 3.94 11.00 -10.83
C ILE A 295 3.84 10.39 -12.23
N ARG A 296 2.61 10.11 -12.68
CA ARG A 296 2.34 9.54 -14.00
C ARG A 296 2.08 10.64 -15.03
N LYS A 297 2.61 10.46 -16.24
CA LYS A 297 2.33 11.33 -17.40
C LYS A 297 1.04 10.91 -18.12
N THR A 298 0.75 9.61 -18.12
CA THR A 298 -0.41 8.98 -18.75
C THR A 298 -1.03 7.96 -17.77
N GLY A 299 -2.34 7.71 -17.91
CA GLY A 299 -3.04 6.77 -17.04
C GLY A 299 -3.20 7.23 -15.59
N GLY A 300 -3.66 6.31 -14.73
CA GLY A 300 -3.94 6.56 -13.32
C GLY A 300 -3.87 5.29 -12.46
N GLY A 301 -2.97 4.36 -12.81
CA GLY A 301 -2.79 3.08 -12.11
C GLY A 301 -4.00 2.15 -12.17
N THR A 302 -4.79 2.17 -13.25
CA THR A 302 -6.03 1.37 -13.36
C THR A 302 -5.93 0.24 -14.37
N LEU A 303 -4.93 0.21 -15.24
CA LEU A 303 -4.73 -0.81 -16.26
C LEU A 303 -3.23 -0.91 -16.60
N PRO A 304 -2.73 -2.12 -16.92
CA PRO A 304 -1.34 -2.30 -17.33
C PRO A 304 -0.98 -1.44 -18.55
N LEU A 305 0.17 -0.76 -18.48
CA LEU A 305 0.66 0.18 -19.49
C LEU A 305 1.69 -0.48 -20.43
N ALA A 306 1.95 0.11 -21.60
CA ALA A 306 2.95 -0.43 -22.54
C ALA A 306 4.37 -0.04 -22.12
N GLY A 307 5.20 -1.02 -21.72
CA GLY A 307 6.58 -0.79 -21.25
C GLY A 307 7.57 -0.38 -22.34
N TRP A 308 7.25 -0.59 -23.61
CA TRP A 308 8.11 -0.13 -24.72
C TRP A 308 7.98 1.38 -24.99
N ASP A 309 6.94 2.03 -24.47
CA ASP A 309 6.63 3.45 -24.67
C ASP A 309 6.97 4.27 -23.42
N SER A 310 7.99 5.12 -23.54
CA SER A 310 8.48 5.97 -22.44
C SER A 310 7.52 7.08 -22.02
N GLU A 311 6.45 7.34 -22.79
CA GLU A 311 5.39 8.26 -22.34
C GLU A 311 4.63 7.70 -21.12
N ASN A 312 4.72 6.38 -20.87
CA ASN A 312 4.16 5.71 -19.70
C ASN A 312 5.14 5.63 -18.51
N ASP A 313 6.38 6.12 -18.64
CA ASP A 313 7.34 6.13 -17.53
C ASP A 313 6.88 7.08 -16.40
N TRP A 314 7.09 6.64 -15.15
CA TRP A 314 7.00 7.51 -13.97
C TRP A 314 7.96 8.70 -14.11
N GLN A 315 7.45 9.92 -13.94
CA GLN A 315 8.21 11.18 -14.02
C GLN A 315 8.90 11.55 -12.69
N GLY A 316 8.90 10.63 -11.72
CA GLY A 316 9.31 10.84 -10.33
C GLY A 316 8.21 10.36 -9.38
N THR A 317 8.28 10.82 -8.12
CA THR A 317 7.27 10.57 -7.09
C THR A 317 6.83 11.88 -6.44
N VAL A 318 5.66 11.87 -5.80
CA VAL A 318 5.12 13.06 -5.13
C VAL A 318 6.06 13.52 -4.00
N PRO A 319 6.48 14.80 -3.96
CA PRO A 319 7.38 15.29 -2.92
C PRO A 319 6.77 15.15 -1.51
N TYR A 320 7.54 14.64 -0.55
CA TYR A 320 7.06 14.39 0.82
C TYR A 320 6.46 15.63 1.51
N ASN A 321 6.99 16.81 1.23
CA ASN A 321 6.47 18.08 1.76
C ASN A 321 5.12 18.50 1.19
N GLU A 322 4.72 17.95 0.04
CA GLU A 322 3.42 18.19 -0.60
C GLU A 322 2.37 17.13 -0.22
N MET A 323 2.80 15.98 0.33
CA MET A 323 1.91 14.92 0.78
C MET A 323 0.87 15.40 1.81
N PRO A 324 -0.39 14.90 1.76
CA PRO A 324 -1.47 15.34 2.62
C PRO A 324 -1.10 15.28 4.10
N SER A 325 -1.27 16.41 4.79
CA SER A 325 -1.05 16.52 6.21
C SER A 325 -1.96 17.57 6.84
N MET A 326 -2.25 17.40 8.12
CA MET A 326 -3.14 18.25 8.90
C MET A 326 -2.60 18.35 10.33
N TYR A 327 -2.69 19.52 10.94
CA TYR A 327 -2.18 19.76 12.29
C TYR A 327 -3.11 20.72 13.02
N ASN A 328 -3.62 20.32 14.19
CA ASN A 328 -4.60 21.07 14.98
C ASN A 328 -5.78 21.65 14.17
N PRO A 329 -6.59 20.81 13.47
CA PRO A 329 -7.78 21.30 12.77
C PRO A 329 -8.83 21.87 13.72
N ASP A 330 -9.59 22.87 13.27
CA ASP A 330 -10.63 23.55 14.05
C ASP A 330 -11.74 22.59 14.54
N GLU A 331 -12.03 21.51 13.81
CA GLU A 331 -12.97 20.44 14.21
C GLU A 331 -12.54 19.73 15.52
N GLY A 332 -11.25 19.85 15.88
CA GLY A 332 -10.66 19.15 17.02
C GLY A 332 -10.73 17.62 16.87
N LEU A 333 -10.84 17.12 15.64
CA LEU A 333 -11.05 15.73 15.30
C LEU A 333 -10.27 15.36 14.04
N ILE A 334 -9.71 14.16 14.04
CA ILE A 334 -9.09 13.50 12.89
C ILE A 334 -9.60 12.07 12.92
N ILE A 335 -10.13 11.56 11.80
CA ILE A 335 -10.58 10.17 11.64
C ILE A 335 -9.98 9.62 10.35
N THR A 336 -9.44 8.40 10.40
CA THR A 336 -9.10 7.66 9.18
C THR A 336 -9.59 6.22 9.29
N ALA A 337 -10.24 5.75 8.21
CA ALA A 337 -10.84 4.42 8.15
C ALA A 337 -10.62 3.78 6.76
N ASN A 338 -9.43 3.95 6.18
CA ASN A 338 -9.08 3.56 4.79
C ASN A 338 -9.95 4.23 3.69
N ASN A 339 -10.71 5.27 4.07
CA ASN A 339 -11.51 6.10 3.19
C ASN A 339 -10.65 6.99 2.28
N LYS A 340 -11.26 7.54 1.23
CA LYS A 340 -10.64 8.56 0.36
C LYS A 340 -10.09 9.72 1.20
N ILE A 341 -8.84 10.10 0.91
CA ILE A 341 -8.02 11.00 1.74
C ILE A 341 -8.16 12.47 1.32
N VAL A 342 -8.23 12.73 0.02
CA VAL A 342 -8.19 14.07 -0.59
C VAL A 342 -9.36 14.27 -1.55
N GLY A 343 -9.70 15.54 -1.83
CA GLY A 343 -10.66 15.91 -2.87
C GLY A 343 -10.11 15.73 -4.28
N ASP A 344 -10.98 15.88 -5.29
CA ASP A 344 -10.62 15.80 -6.71
C ASP A 344 -9.81 17.02 -7.21
N ASP A 345 -9.66 18.03 -6.36
CA ASP A 345 -8.88 19.26 -6.57
C ASP A 345 -7.42 19.13 -6.12
N TYR A 346 -7.07 18.06 -5.42
CA TYR A 346 -5.69 17.82 -4.98
C TYR A 346 -4.79 17.44 -6.18
N PRO A 347 -3.60 18.08 -6.34
CA PRO A 347 -2.87 18.06 -7.62
C PRO A 347 -2.19 16.74 -7.98
N TYR A 348 -2.13 15.77 -7.07
CA TYR A 348 -1.48 14.48 -7.30
C TYR A 348 -2.44 13.30 -7.16
N HIS A 349 -2.31 12.32 -8.05
CA HIS A 349 -3.00 11.05 -7.88
C HIS A 349 -2.41 10.29 -6.69
N ILE A 350 -3.26 9.98 -5.70
CA ILE A 350 -2.89 9.18 -4.51
C ILE A 350 -3.34 7.73 -4.65
N SER A 351 -4.56 7.52 -5.16
CA SER A 351 -5.12 6.21 -5.52
C SER A 351 -6.42 6.40 -6.29
N SER A 352 -6.78 5.39 -7.08
CA SER A 352 -8.13 5.23 -7.65
C SER A 352 -9.04 4.38 -6.77
N ASP A 353 -8.48 3.67 -5.78
CA ASP A 353 -9.14 2.63 -4.99
C ASP A 353 -9.05 2.93 -3.49
N PHE A 354 -10.21 2.99 -2.84
CA PHE A 354 -10.34 3.23 -1.40
C PHE A 354 -11.44 2.34 -0.82
N VAL A 355 -11.39 2.08 0.49
CA VAL A 355 -12.54 1.49 1.18
C VAL A 355 -13.64 2.55 1.27
N ASN A 356 -14.90 2.10 1.31
CA ASN A 356 -16.05 2.99 1.47
C ASN A 356 -15.94 3.87 2.75
N GLY A 357 -16.58 5.04 2.71
CA GLY A 357 -16.51 6.02 3.79
C GLY A 357 -17.26 5.65 5.08
N TYR A 358 -18.05 4.57 5.08
CA TYR A 358 -19.05 4.31 6.12
C TYR A 358 -18.46 4.21 7.53
N ARG A 359 -17.28 3.59 7.70
CA ARG A 359 -16.63 3.54 9.02
C ARG A 359 -16.19 4.92 9.51
N ALA A 360 -15.62 5.75 8.63
CA ALA A 360 -15.22 7.11 9.00
C ALA A 360 -16.43 8.01 9.31
N GLU A 361 -17.51 7.86 8.53
CA GLU A 361 -18.78 8.55 8.76
C GLU A 361 -19.41 8.13 10.09
N ARG A 362 -19.47 6.82 10.38
CA ARG A 362 -19.99 6.28 11.63
C ARG A 362 -19.20 6.75 12.87
N ILE A 363 -17.87 6.76 12.79
CA ILE A 363 -17.03 7.30 13.87
C ILE A 363 -17.27 8.81 14.04
N ARG A 364 -17.50 9.56 12.96
CA ARG A 364 -17.84 10.99 13.03
C ARG A 364 -19.21 11.19 13.69
N GLU A 365 -20.25 10.44 13.32
CA GLU A 365 -21.58 10.50 13.95
C GLU A 365 -21.49 10.30 15.47
N LEU A 366 -20.82 9.24 15.91
CA LEU A 366 -20.68 8.87 17.32
C LEU A 366 -19.90 9.90 18.14
N LEU A 367 -19.07 10.73 17.48
CA LEU A 367 -18.28 11.77 18.13
C LEU A 367 -18.89 13.17 17.99
N ALA A 368 -19.74 13.43 17.00
CA ALA A 368 -20.16 14.76 16.54
C ALA A 368 -20.52 15.73 17.68
N ASP A 369 -21.50 15.36 18.50
CA ASP A 369 -22.04 16.22 19.57
C ASP A 369 -21.34 16.03 20.94
N ASN A 370 -20.36 15.12 21.04
CA ASN A 370 -19.67 14.85 22.30
C ASN A 370 -18.43 15.76 22.46
N HIS A 371 -18.48 16.63 23.46
CA HIS A 371 -17.38 17.52 23.88
C HIS A 371 -16.75 17.12 25.23
N GLN A 372 -17.09 15.95 25.76
CA GLN A 372 -16.55 15.38 27.00
C GLN A 372 -16.15 13.92 26.79
N VAL A 373 -15.57 13.60 25.62
CA VAL A 373 -15.18 12.24 25.24
C VAL A 373 -14.18 11.66 26.23
N THR A 374 -14.37 10.39 26.57
CA THR A 374 -13.55 9.60 27.49
C THR A 374 -12.92 8.40 26.78
N VAL A 375 -11.98 7.74 27.46
CA VAL A 375 -11.41 6.47 26.99
C VAL A 375 -12.49 5.39 26.84
N GLU A 376 -13.53 5.40 27.67
CA GLU A 376 -14.61 4.41 27.59
C GLU A 376 -15.50 4.62 26.37
N ASP A 377 -15.77 5.88 25.99
CA ASP A 377 -16.50 6.19 24.75
C ASP A 377 -15.72 5.68 23.52
N CYS A 378 -14.39 5.85 23.49
CA CYS A 378 -13.55 5.28 22.43
C CYS A 378 -13.68 3.74 22.37
N ARG A 379 -13.70 3.05 23.51
CA ARG A 379 -13.89 1.59 23.57
C ARG A 379 -15.27 1.16 23.08
N GLN A 380 -16.31 1.96 23.34
CA GLN A 380 -17.66 1.70 22.83
C GLN A 380 -17.73 1.90 21.31
N ILE A 381 -17.04 2.91 20.74
CA ILE A 381 -16.93 3.10 19.29
C ILE A 381 -16.20 1.93 18.62
N GLN A 382 -15.14 1.39 19.23
CA GLN A 382 -14.47 0.17 18.74
C GLN A 382 -15.37 -1.09 18.81
N GLY A 383 -16.44 -1.04 19.60
CA GLY A 383 -17.47 -2.07 19.68
C GLY A 383 -18.76 -1.77 18.92
N ASP A 384 -18.84 -0.69 18.12
CA ASP A 384 -20.03 -0.37 17.33
C ASP A 384 -20.20 -1.41 16.21
N PHE A 385 -21.42 -1.95 16.09
CA PHE A 385 -21.79 -3.00 15.16
C PHE A 385 -22.95 -2.58 14.23
N ILE A 386 -23.18 -1.26 14.09
CA ILE A 386 -24.30 -0.73 13.32
C ILE A 386 -23.95 -0.68 11.83
N THR A 387 -24.84 -1.23 11.01
CA THR A 387 -24.79 -1.10 9.55
C THR A 387 -25.49 0.19 9.12
N ILE A 388 -24.82 1.04 8.35
CA ILE A 388 -25.35 2.32 7.81
C ILE A 388 -25.47 2.33 6.27
N ALA A 389 -25.48 1.15 5.65
CA ALA A 389 -25.53 0.95 4.19
C ALA A 389 -26.87 0.37 3.73
#